data_AF-A0A7C5JJ43-F1
#
_entry.id   AF-A0A7C5JJ43-F1
#
_cell.length_a   1.000
_cell.length_b   1.000
_cell.length_c   1.000
_cell.angle_alpha   90.00
_cell.angle_beta   90.00
_cell.angle_gamma   90.00
#
_symmetry.space_group_name_H-M   'P 1'
#
loop_
_entity.id
_entity.type
_entity.pdbx_description
1 polymer ?
#
loop_
_entity_poly.entity_id
_entity_poly.type
_entity_poly.pdbx_seq_one_letter_code
_entity_poly.pdbx_strand_id
1 'polypeptide(L)'
;MIRTSQAIENYISPLSKALSLEGEPKWVYLRFMLNMSLSLQEDTFDDADLEQTDGKEYRLEQITGEGKGSEDYTKFYWDAIEVFDDITITSKKELEQHLQRHIFRGHHILNSSLRHDSNIFDFLLQEFI
;
A
#
# COMPACT_ATOMS: atom_id res chain seq x y z
N MET A 1 14.57 -3.73 2.50
CA MET A 1 13.63 -4.53 1.68
C MET A 1 12.26 -4.43 2.30
N ILE A 2 11.23 -4.29 1.48
CA ILE A 2 9.83 -4.20 1.89
C ILE A 2 9.25 -5.61 1.93
N ARG A 3 8.67 -6.03 3.04
CA ARG A 3 8.09 -7.38 3.19
C ARG A 3 6.56 -7.32 3.25
N THR A 4 5.90 -8.33 2.71
CA THR A 4 4.44 -8.50 2.81
C THR A 4 4.09 -9.71 3.69
N SER A 5 2.82 -9.82 4.08
CA SER A 5 2.26 -11.03 4.69
C SER A 5 1.70 -11.98 3.62
N GLN A 6 1.53 -13.25 3.96
CA GLN A 6 0.84 -14.19 3.08
C GLN A 6 -0.63 -13.77 2.83
N ALA A 7 -1.25 -13.07 3.79
CA ALA A 7 -2.60 -12.52 3.62
C ALA A 7 -2.64 -11.47 2.49
N ILE A 8 -1.71 -10.51 2.49
CA ILE A 8 -1.56 -9.52 1.41
C ILE A 8 -1.34 -10.22 0.07
N GLU A 9 -0.42 -11.20 0.04
CA GLU A 9 -0.10 -11.93 -1.19
C GLU A 9 -1.31 -12.68 -1.77
N ASN A 10 -2.17 -13.22 -0.91
CA ASN A 10 -3.41 -13.89 -1.29
C ASN A 10 -4.49 -12.89 -1.72
N TYR A 11 -4.49 -11.69 -1.15
CA TYR A 11 -5.47 -10.63 -1.43
C TYR A 11 -5.25 -9.95 -2.79
N ILE A 12 -4.05 -10.03 -3.37
CA ILE A 12 -3.76 -9.44 -4.69
C ILE A 12 -4.69 -9.99 -5.79
N SER A 13 -5.02 -11.29 -5.76
CA SER A 13 -5.88 -11.92 -6.79
C SER A 13 -7.34 -11.41 -6.77
N PRO A 14 -8.05 -11.36 -5.63
CA PRO A 14 -9.36 -10.74 -5.59
C PRO A 14 -9.31 -9.23 -5.89
N LEU A 15 -8.28 -8.52 -5.42
CA LEU A 15 -8.12 -7.09 -5.72
C LEU A 15 -7.91 -6.82 -7.21
N SER A 16 -7.14 -7.66 -7.92
CA SER A 16 -6.92 -7.48 -9.36
C SER A 16 -8.20 -7.61 -10.16
N LYS A 17 -9.08 -8.53 -9.77
CA LYS A 17 -10.41 -8.69 -10.37
C LYS A 17 -11.31 -7.51 -10.08
N ALA A 18 -11.32 -7.03 -8.83
CA ALA A 18 -12.12 -5.87 -8.45
C ALA A 18 -11.73 -4.61 -9.24
N LEU A 19 -10.42 -4.44 -9.50
CA LEU A 19 -9.89 -3.31 -10.27
C LEU A 19 -9.92 -3.53 -11.79
N SER A 20 -10.28 -4.72 -12.29
CA SER A 20 -10.15 -5.08 -13.72
C SER A 20 -8.73 -4.88 -14.28
N LEU A 21 -7.72 -5.22 -13.48
CA LEU A 21 -6.29 -5.08 -13.80
C LEU A 21 -5.56 -6.43 -13.81
N GLU A 22 -6.25 -7.53 -14.09
CA GLU A 22 -5.64 -8.86 -14.05
C GLU A 22 -4.42 -8.97 -14.98
N GLY A 23 -3.35 -9.60 -14.48
CA GLY A 23 -2.10 -9.78 -15.21
C GLY A 23 -1.05 -8.69 -14.95
N GLU A 24 -1.44 -7.58 -14.32
CA GLU A 24 -0.48 -6.56 -13.89
C GLU A 24 0.50 -7.11 -12.84
N PRO A 25 1.74 -6.58 -12.79
CA PRO A 25 2.70 -7.00 -11.79
C PRO A 25 2.25 -6.70 -10.36
N LYS A 26 2.67 -7.55 -9.42
CA LYS A 26 2.23 -7.46 -8.01
C LYS A 26 2.44 -6.09 -7.36
N TRP A 27 3.54 -5.40 -7.70
CA TRP A 27 3.84 -4.07 -7.15
C TRP A 27 2.81 -3.01 -7.52
N VAL A 28 2.04 -3.18 -8.60
CA VAL A 28 0.94 -2.27 -8.96
C VAL A 28 -0.14 -2.28 -7.88
N TYR A 29 -0.53 -3.46 -7.40
CA TYR A 29 -1.52 -3.58 -6.33
C TYR A 29 -0.98 -3.14 -4.97
N LEU A 30 0.32 -3.35 -4.72
CA LEU A 30 0.97 -2.82 -3.51
C LEU A 30 1.01 -1.29 -3.52
N ARG A 31 1.27 -0.67 -4.67
CA ARG A 31 1.13 0.79 -4.84
C ARG A 31 -0.31 1.23 -4.63
N PHE A 32 -1.29 0.46 -5.11
CA PHE A 32 -2.69 0.77 -4.85
C PHE A 32 -3.00 0.78 -3.35
N MET A 33 -2.63 -0.27 -2.60
CA MET A 33 -2.75 -0.32 -1.13
C MET A 33 -2.07 0.87 -0.45
N LEU A 34 -0.82 1.17 -0.85
CA LEU A 34 -0.06 2.30 -0.35
C LEU A 34 -0.80 3.63 -0.55
N ASN A 35 -1.34 3.88 -1.75
CA ASN A 35 -2.11 5.09 -2.03
C ASN A 35 -3.41 5.15 -1.22
N MET A 36 -4.13 4.04 -1.06
CA MET A 36 -5.31 3.99 -0.21
C MET A 36 -4.99 4.38 1.22
N SER A 37 -3.88 3.87 1.76
CA SER A 37 -3.41 4.24 3.09
C SER A 37 -3.12 5.74 3.20
N LEU A 38 -2.37 6.31 2.25
CA LEU A 38 -2.01 7.73 2.29
C LEU A 38 -3.18 8.68 2.01
N SER A 39 -4.32 8.17 1.54
CA SER A 39 -5.48 8.97 1.17
C SER A 39 -6.57 9.01 2.24
N LEU A 40 -6.70 7.93 3.02
CA LEU A 40 -7.82 7.76 3.95
C LEU A 40 -7.36 7.91 5.40
N GLN A 41 -8.09 8.73 6.15
CA GLN A 41 -7.93 8.86 7.59
C GLN A 41 -8.78 7.80 8.29
N GLU A 42 -8.18 6.64 8.52
CA GLU A 42 -8.72 5.57 9.36
C GLU A 42 -7.84 5.45 10.62
N ASP A 43 -8.44 5.66 11.79
CA ASP A 43 -7.77 5.74 13.09
C ASP A 43 -7.53 4.37 13.75
N THR A 44 -8.01 3.28 13.15
CA THR A 44 -8.09 1.95 13.80
C THR A 44 -7.00 0.96 13.39
N PHE A 45 -6.01 1.39 12.59
CA PHE A 45 -4.92 0.50 12.20
C PHE A 45 -3.95 0.26 13.37
N ASP A 46 -3.85 -1.00 13.81
CA ASP A 46 -2.90 -1.46 14.82
C ASP A 46 -1.63 -1.99 14.16
N ASP A 47 -0.47 -1.42 14.53
CA ASP A 47 0.84 -1.85 14.02
C ASP A 47 1.20 -3.30 14.41
N ALA A 48 0.45 -3.95 15.30
CA ALA A 48 0.57 -5.39 15.59
C ALA A 48 0.41 -6.28 14.34
N ASP A 49 -0.33 -5.82 13.31
CA ASP A 49 -0.46 -6.52 12.03
C ASP A 49 0.88 -6.61 11.26
N LEU A 50 1.87 -5.76 11.57
CA LEU A 50 3.19 -5.76 10.92
C LEU A 50 4.08 -6.94 11.32
N GLU A 51 3.72 -7.71 12.36
CA GLU A 51 4.51 -8.85 12.80
C GLU A 51 4.47 -10.03 11.81
N GLN A 52 3.45 -10.07 10.93
CA GLN A 52 3.28 -11.15 9.96
C GLN A 52 3.96 -10.83 8.62
N THR A 53 5.30 -10.89 8.56
CA THR A 53 6.06 -10.68 7.31
C THR A 53 6.45 -12.01 6.63
N ASP A 54 5.52 -12.95 6.53
CA ASP A 54 5.72 -14.31 6.00
C ASP A 54 5.42 -14.45 4.49
N GLY A 55 5.15 -13.35 3.80
CA GLY A 55 4.89 -13.28 2.37
C GLY A 55 6.15 -13.13 1.52
N LYS A 56 6.20 -12.09 0.69
CA LYS A 56 7.30 -11.85 -0.26
C LYS A 56 8.11 -10.62 0.10
N GLU A 57 9.31 -10.54 -0.48
CA GLU A 57 10.18 -9.38 -0.40
C GLU A 57 10.17 -8.60 -1.72
N TYR A 58 10.11 -7.28 -1.61
CA TYR A 58 10.15 -6.34 -2.71
C TYR A 58 11.26 -5.32 -2.49
N ARG A 59 11.97 -4.98 -3.56
CA ARG A 59 12.96 -3.89 -3.55
C ARG A 59 12.24 -2.55 -3.64
N LEU A 60 12.86 -1.52 -3.07
CA LEU A 60 12.39 -0.13 -3.20
C LEU A 60 12.13 0.24 -4.67
N GLU A 61 13.05 -0.10 -5.57
CA GLU A 61 12.95 0.10 -7.02
C GLU A 61 11.68 -0.52 -7.66
N GLN A 62 11.20 -1.66 -7.14
CA GLN A 62 9.97 -2.28 -7.66
C GLN A 62 8.74 -1.49 -7.20
N ILE A 63 8.71 -1.10 -5.93
CA ILE A 63 7.57 -0.40 -5.33
C ILE A 63 7.49 1.05 -5.76
N THR A 64 8.61 1.74 -5.93
CA THR A 64 8.64 3.19 -6.19
C THR A 64 9.09 3.53 -7.60
N GLY A 65 9.77 2.62 -8.30
CA GLY A 65 10.42 2.93 -9.57
C GLY A 65 11.75 3.66 -9.41
N GLU A 66 12.38 3.62 -8.22
CA GLU A 66 13.69 4.22 -7.96
C GLU A 66 14.67 4.02 -9.15
N GLY A 67 15.22 5.13 -9.64
CA GLY A 67 16.18 5.14 -10.75
C GLY A 67 15.56 5.09 -12.15
N LYS A 68 14.22 5.06 -12.29
CA LYS A 68 13.53 4.98 -13.59
C LYS A 68 13.08 6.33 -14.17
N GLY A 69 13.70 7.44 -13.74
CA GLY A 69 13.43 8.76 -14.31
C GLY A 69 12.01 9.26 -14.02
N SER A 70 11.17 9.42 -15.05
CA SER A 70 9.80 9.92 -14.89
C SER A 70 8.87 8.96 -14.13
N GLU A 71 9.26 7.71 -13.98
CA GLU A 71 8.53 6.70 -13.20
C GLU A 71 9.11 6.50 -11.79
N ASP A 72 10.03 7.38 -11.36
CA ASP A 72 10.60 7.37 -10.02
C ASP A 72 9.69 8.17 -9.06
N TYR A 73 8.84 7.44 -8.34
CA TYR A 73 7.93 7.98 -7.34
C TYR A 73 8.53 7.99 -5.93
N THR A 74 9.84 7.72 -5.77
CA THR A 74 10.46 7.57 -4.44
C THR A 74 10.31 8.83 -3.61
N LYS A 75 10.62 10.01 -4.18
CA LYS A 75 10.49 11.29 -3.47
C LYS A 75 9.04 11.64 -3.16
N PHE A 76 8.12 11.33 -4.07
CA PHE A 76 6.69 11.53 -3.84
C PHE A 76 6.22 10.73 -2.62
N TYR A 77 6.52 9.43 -2.57
CA TYR A 77 6.12 8.61 -1.42
C TYR A 77 6.83 9.02 -0.13
N TRP A 78 8.10 9.44 -0.21
CA TRP A 78 8.82 9.98 0.92
C TRP A 78 8.08 11.17 1.54
N ASP A 79 7.75 12.17 0.71
CA ASP A 79 7.09 13.39 1.17
C ASP A 79 5.66 13.13 1.65
N ALA A 80 4.93 12.28 0.93
CA ALA A 80 3.56 11.93 1.30
C ALA A 80 3.51 11.25 2.66
N ILE A 81 4.45 10.34 2.95
CA ILE A 81 4.54 9.67 4.25
C ILE A 81 4.94 10.65 5.35
N GLU A 82 5.97 11.49 5.13
CA GLU A 82 6.38 12.49 6.14
C GLU A 82 5.24 13.42 6.53
N VAL A 83 4.46 13.87 5.54
CA VAL A 83 3.28 14.72 5.78
C VAL A 83 2.15 13.94 6.45
N PHE A 84 1.88 12.70 6.03
CA PHE A 84 0.78 11.90 6.56
C PHE A 84 1.03 11.46 8.00
N ASP A 85 2.23 10.95 8.30
CA ASP A 85 2.61 10.43 9.61
C ASP A 85 3.12 11.54 10.57
N ASP A 86 3.31 12.79 10.09
CA ASP A 86 3.92 13.92 10.82
C ASP A 86 5.31 13.57 11.40
N ILE A 87 6.19 13.06 10.52
CA ILE A 87 7.54 12.59 10.87
C ILE A 87 8.60 13.15 9.92
N THR A 88 9.86 12.87 10.23
CA THR A 88 10.99 13.07 9.30
C THR A 88 11.70 11.75 9.06
N ILE A 89 11.70 11.28 7.83
CA ILE A 89 12.42 10.08 7.42
C ILE A 89 13.87 10.48 7.12
N THR A 90 14.82 9.74 7.69
CA THR A 90 16.24 10.08 7.64
C THR A 90 17.04 9.17 6.70
N SER A 91 16.46 8.06 6.24
CA SER A 91 17.15 7.09 5.41
C SER A 91 16.21 6.30 4.50
N LYS A 92 16.76 5.74 3.40
CA LYS A 92 16.00 4.83 2.53
C LYS A 92 15.49 3.59 3.27
N LYS A 93 16.24 3.12 4.27
CA LYS A 93 15.83 1.96 5.07
C LYS A 93 14.58 2.28 5.90
N GLU A 94 14.53 3.48 6.45
CA GLU A 94 13.36 3.98 7.18
C GLU A 94 12.18 4.18 6.21
N LEU A 95 12.40 4.74 5.02
CA LEU A 95 11.37 4.79 3.97
C LEU A 95 10.80 3.40 3.66
N GLU A 96 11.64 2.37 3.50
CA GLU A 96 11.16 1.00 3.28
C GLU A 96 10.27 0.48 4.42
N GLN A 97 10.56 0.83 5.67
CA GLN A 97 9.75 0.46 6.83
C GLN A 97 8.38 1.16 6.80
N HIS A 98 8.34 2.45 6.48
CA HIS A 98 7.07 3.17 6.36
C HIS A 98 6.26 2.71 5.14
N LEU A 99 6.89 2.47 3.99
CA LEU A 99 6.24 1.89 2.82
C LEU A 99 5.60 0.53 3.17
N GLN A 100 6.33 -0.32 3.89
CA GLN A 100 5.78 -1.57 4.39
C GLN A 100 4.57 -1.33 5.28
N ARG A 101 4.68 -0.44 6.28
CA ARG A 101 3.56 -0.09 7.17
C ARG A 101 2.32 0.36 6.41
N HIS A 102 2.47 1.27 5.46
CA HIS A 102 1.34 1.76 4.69
C HIS A 102 0.76 0.73 3.72
N ILE A 103 1.54 -0.25 3.22
CA ILE A 103 0.98 -1.38 2.47
C ILE A 103 0.07 -2.23 3.36
N PHE A 104 0.48 -2.53 4.59
CA PHE A 104 -0.33 -3.29 5.54
C PHE A 104 -1.61 -2.52 5.92
N ARG A 105 -1.47 -1.22 6.23
CA ARG A 105 -2.63 -0.37 6.51
C ARG A 105 -3.58 -0.25 5.32
N GLY A 106 -3.05 -0.11 4.11
CA GLY A 106 -3.85 -0.11 2.88
C GLY A 106 -4.60 -1.41 2.66
N HIS A 107 -3.96 -2.55 2.93
CA HIS A 107 -4.62 -3.85 2.90
C HIS A 107 -5.71 -3.95 3.99
N HIS A 108 -5.47 -3.43 5.20
CA HIS A 108 -6.46 -3.39 6.27
C HIS A 108 -7.72 -2.63 5.83
N ILE A 109 -7.57 -1.39 5.37
CA ILE A 109 -8.66 -0.53 4.85
C ILE A 109 -9.45 -1.25 3.76
N LEU A 110 -8.76 -1.84 2.79
CA LEU A 110 -9.41 -2.51 1.67
C LEU A 110 -10.14 -3.78 2.11
N ASN A 111 -9.56 -4.55 3.03
CA ASN A 111 -10.17 -5.77 3.52
C ASN A 111 -11.33 -5.53 4.50
N SER A 112 -11.35 -4.41 5.24
CA SER A 112 -12.50 -4.00 6.08
C SER A 112 -13.66 -3.49 5.22
N SER A 113 -13.37 -2.65 4.22
CA SER A 113 -14.37 -1.96 3.41
C SER A 113 -15.00 -2.84 2.32
N LEU A 114 -14.19 -3.63 1.61
CA LEU A 114 -14.69 -4.50 0.52
C LEU A 114 -15.44 -5.74 1.00
N ARG A 115 -15.50 -5.99 2.31
CA ARG A 115 -16.38 -7.02 2.89
C ARG A 115 -17.82 -6.54 3.01
N HIS A 116 -18.06 -5.22 3.00
CA HIS A 116 -19.39 -4.62 3.09
C HIS A 116 -19.90 -4.07 1.75
N ASP A 117 -19.02 -3.52 0.91
CA ASP A 117 -19.37 -3.04 -0.42
C ASP A 117 -18.86 -3.99 -1.50
N SER A 118 -19.77 -4.56 -2.29
CA SER A 118 -19.43 -5.54 -3.33
C SER A 118 -18.69 -4.93 -4.52
N ASN A 119 -18.43 -3.61 -4.50
CA ASN A 119 -17.88 -2.86 -5.61
C ASN A 119 -16.87 -1.82 -5.11
N ILE A 120 -15.60 -2.01 -5.49
CA ILE A 120 -14.51 -1.10 -5.15
C ILE A 120 -14.74 0.32 -5.69
N PHE A 121 -15.48 0.47 -6.80
CA PHE A 121 -15.80 1.78 -7.35
C PHE A 121 -16.81 2.53 -6.50
N ASP A 122 -17.79 1.83 -5.92
CA ASP A 122 -18.77 2.46 -5.02
C ASP A 122 -18.09 2.90 -3.71
N PHE A 123 -17.19 2.06 -3.18
CA PHE A 123 -16.32 2.43 -2.07
C PHE A 123 -15.48 3.68 -2.38
N LEU A 124 -14.78 3.71 -3.52
CA LEU A 124 -13.99 4.87 -3.93
C LEU A 124 -14.85 6.12 -4.12
N LEU A 125 -16.09 6.00 -4.60
CA LEU A 125 -17.00 7.13 -4.71
C LEU A 125 -17.46 7.66 -3.35
N GLN A 126 -17.66 6.78 -2.36
CA GLN A 126 -18.07 7.18 -1.01
C GLN A 126 -16.94 7.86 -0.23
N GLU A 127 -15.72 7.37 -0.35
CA GLU A 127 -14.58 7.87 0.43
C GLU A 127 -13.97 9.17 -0.13
N PHE A 128 -14.18 9.48 -1.41
CA PHE A 128 -13.52 10.61 -2.09
C PHE A 128 -14.48 11.71 -2.58
N ILE A 129 -15.76 11.68 -2.20
CA ILE A 129 -16.78 12.70 -2.49
C ILE A 129 -17.37 13.24 -1.19
#